data_AF-A0A7J3D5D7-F1
#
_entry.id   AF-A0A7J3D5D7-F1
#
_cell.length_a   1.000
_cell.length_b   1.000
_cell.length_c   1.000
_cell.angle_alpha   90.00
_cell.angle_beta   90.00
_cell.angle_gamma   90.00
#
_symmetry.space_group_name_H-M   'P 1'
#
loop_
_entity.id
_entity.type
_entity.pdbx_description
1 polymer ?
#
loop_
_entity_poly.entity_id
_entity_poly.type
_entity_poly.pdbx_seq_one_letter_code
_entity_poly.pdbx_strand_id
1 'polypeptide(L)'
;MVAFLGDEEKYPCQFGHKVGDEVILDGEKIIGKICPDVLPELIPKMMALRYAGPRYKEPLYYAPFWYAGVSKRDPSMKKYDGIGFKPIKEPIVEPPYHMGNLLPPKAFEYPYPTERVVLKDVTVKCPDTRTVALFKLEAFDLSDTGYDTPYFRRQMVILHKISQKPGLEVDKLLDEFTTFEKEDIHPPLTPIVLGTLLEELELVGYLEIRDRKAHITPKGERKLNDFKLTLSEDEKIALFSPASKP
;
A
#
# COMPACT_ATOMS: atom_id res chain seq x y z
N MET A 1 10.20 6.92 8.79
CA MET A 1 11.14 6.01 9.48
C MET A 1 10.61 5.77 10.88
N VAL A 2 10.51 4.52 11.31
CA VAL A 2 9.80 4.15 12.55
C VAL A 2 10.71 3.60 13.64
N ALA A 3 11.90 3.09 13.31
CA ALA A 3 12.84 2.56 14.29
C ALA A 3 14.25 2.46 13.72
N PHE A 4 15.23 2.32 14.62
CA PHE A 4 16.51 1.66 14.35
C PHE A 4 16.45 0.27 14.97
N LEU A 5 16.79 -0.77 14.22
CA LEU A 5 16.77 -2.16 14.71
C LEU A 5 18.14 -2.62 15.23
N GLY A 6 19.19 -1.85 14.94
CA GLY A 6 20.56 -2.08 15.41
C GLY A 6 20.98 -1.09 16.50
N ASP A 7 22.30 -0.98 16.71
CA ASP A 7 22.92 -0.14 17.73
C ASP A 7 23.30 1.21 17.13
N GLU A 8 22.36 2.16 17.12
CA GLU A 8 22.56 3.49 16.54
C GLU A 8 23.53 4.36 17.34
N GLU A 9 23.63 4.18 18.66
CA GLU A 9 24.58 4.93 19.48
C GLU A 9 26.04 4.60 19.10
N LYS A 10 26.32 3.31 18.88
CA LYS A 10 27.65 2.85 18.49
C LYS A 10 27.92 2.99 16.99
N TYR A 11 26.89 2.83 16.18
CA TYR A 11 26.95 2.91 14.71
C TYR A 11 25.91 3.93 14.23
N PRO A 12 26.17 5.24 14.35
CA PRO A 12 25.19 6.26 14.00
C PRO A 12 24.90 6.26 12.49
N CYS A 13 23.67 6.59 12.14
CA CYS A 13 23.27 6.71 10.74
C CYS A 13 24.07 7.83 10.06
N GLN A 14 24.94 7.49 9.11
CA GLN A 14 25.81 8.48 8.43
C GLN A 14 25.03 9.50 7.58
N PHE A 15 23.88 9.10 7.03
CA PHE A 15 22.96 10.01 6.35
C PHE A 15 22.19 10.93 7.33
N GLY A 16 22.18 10.56 8.62
CA GLY A 16 21.48 11.28 9.67
C GLY A 16 19.97 11.15 9.58
N HIS A 17 19.46 9.94 9.33
CA HIS A 17 18.04 9.65 9.48
C HIS A 17 17.61 9.72 10.95
N LYS A 18 16.32 10.01 11.19
CA LYS A 18 15.72 10.04 12.52
C LYS A 18 14.35 9.38 12.52
N VAL A 19 13.95 8.85 13.69
CA VAL A 19 12.57 8.38 13.89
C VAL A 19 11.63 9.56 13.64
N GLY A 20 10.63 9.34 12.78
CA GLY A 20 9.73 10.38 12.30
C GLY A 20 10.10 10.99 10.94
N ASP A 21 11.24 10.67 10.34
CA ASP A 21 11.53 11.12 8.96
C ASP A 21 10.49 10.57 7.98
N GLU A 22 9.90 11.42 7.14
CA GLU A 22 8.89 11.05 6.16
C GLU A 22 9.38 11.22 4.72
N VAL A 23 8.89 10.33 3.86
CA VAL A 23 9.12 10.35 2.41
C VAL A 23 7.79 10.03 1.74
N ILE A 24 7.35 10.89 0.86
CA ILE A 24 6.04 10.81 0.19
C ILE A 24 6.26 10.71 -1.31
N LEU A 25 5.56 9.78 -1.96
CA LEU A 25 5.34 9.82 -3.41
C LEU A 25 3.97 10.44 -3.65
N ASP A 26 3.93 11.63 -4.24
CA ASP A 26 2.68 12.37 -4.48
C ASP A 26 2.01 12.02 -5.83
N GLY A 27 2.66 11.20 -6.65
CA GLY A 27 2.25 10.87 -8.03
C GLY A 27 3.24 11.39 -9.09
N GLU A 28 4.08 12.35 -8.73
CA GLU A 28 5.08 12.96 -9.62
C GLU A 28 6.48 13.00 -9.00
N LYS A 29 6.56 13.27 -7.70
CA LYS A 29 7.77 13.58 -6.95
C LYS A 29 7.91 12.67 -5.74
N ILE A 30 9.15 12.36 -5.42
CA ILE A 30 9.53 11.80 -4.12
C ILE A 30 9.94 12.98 -3.24
N ILE A 31 9.12 13.29 -2.24
CA ILE A 31 9.25 14.45 -1.37
C ILE A 31 9.72 13.97 0.00
N GLY A 32 10.78 14.58 0.52
CA GLY A 32 11.32 14.26 1.84
C GLY A 32 12.79 13.87 1.78
N LYS A 33 13.31 13.45 2.93
CA LYS A 33 14.73 13.12 3.10
C LYS A 33 14.89 11.60 3.04
N ILE A 34 15.60 11.08 2.03
CA ILE A 34 15.87 9.65 1.90
C ILE A 34 17.32 9.38 1.48
N CYS A 35 17.97 8.44 2.16
CA CYS A 35 19.31 7.99 1.81
C CYS A 35 19.30 7.27 0.44
N PRO A 36 20.22 7.62 -0.48
CA PRO A 36 20.31 6.94 -1.78
C PRO A 36 20.49 5.43 -1.68
N ASP A 37 21.20 4.93 -0.67
CA ASP A 37 21.43 3.50 -0.47
C ASP A 37 20.19 2.73 0.00
N VAL A 38 19.14 3.42 0.45
CA VAL A 38 17.84 2.83 0.79
C VAL A 38 16.93 2.76 -0.44
N LEU A 39 17.17 3.57 -1.47
CA LEU A 39 16.31 3.66 -2.66
C LEU A 39 16.14 2.32 -3.41
N PRO A 40 17.18 1.48 -3.61
CA PRO A 40 17.02 0.20 -4.31
C PRO A 40 16.00 -0.74 -3.65
N GLU A 41 15.88 -0.69 -2.32
CA GLU A 41 14.91 -1.48 -1.56
C GLU A 41 13.55 -0.78 -1.44
N LEU A 42 13.55 0.56 -1.39
CA LEU A 42 12.35 1.38 -1.25
C LEU A 42 11.51 1.38 -2.53
N ILE A 43 12.12 1.65 -3.68
CA ILE A 43 11.41 1.90 -4.94
C ILE A 43 10.49 0.73 -5.32
N PRO A 44 10.93 -0.55 -5.33
CA PRO A 44 10.06 -1.66 -5.72
C PRO A 44 8.81 -1.78 -4.84
N LYS A 45 8.96 -1.59 -3.52
CA LYS A 45 7.84 -1.69 -2.56
C LYS A 45 6.91 -0.48 -2.61
N MET A 46 7.48 0.70 -2.79
CA MET A 46 6.72 1.94 -3.02
C MET A 46 5.87 1.83 -4.29
N MET A 47 6.42 1.30 -5.38
CA MET A 47 5.67 1.07 -6.62
C MET A 47 4.60 -0.02 -6.44
N ALA A 48 4.90 -1.11 -5.73
CA ALA A 48 3.90 -2.13 -5.43
C ALA A 48 2.71 -1.57 -4.62
N LEU A 49 2.99 -0.69 -3.65
CA LEU A 49 1.96 0.06 -2.92
C LEU A 49 1.19 1.02 -3.82
N ARG A 50 1.86 1.73 -4.74
CA ARG A 50 1.18 2.60 -5.71
C ARG A 50 0.17 1.82 -6.56
N TYR A 51 0.49 0.60 -6.98
CA TYR A 51 -0.40 -0.21 -7.82
C TYR A 51 -1.53 -0.90 -7.08
N ALA A 52 -1.27 -1.39 -5.86
CA ALA A 52 -2.23 -2.22 -5.13
C ALA A 52 -2.89 -1.50 -3.94
N GLY A 53 -2.40 -0.33 -3.55
CA GLY A 53 -2.83 0.40 -2.36
C GLY A 53 -2.60 -0.42 -1.08
N PRO A 54 -3.47 -0.27 -0.06
CA PRO A 54 -3.39 -1.02 1.20
C PRO A 54 -3.48 -2.55 1.07
N ARG A 55 -3.88 -3.06 -0.11
CA ARG A 55 -3.96 -4.48 -0.44
C ARG A 55 -2.59 -5.14 -0.57
N TYR A 56 -1.54 -4.37 -0.89
CA TYR A 56 -0.19 -4.92 -0.94
C TYR A 56 0.24 -5.42 0.45
N LYS A 57 0.71 -6.66 0.49
CA LYS A 57 1.25 -7.32 1.68
C LYS A 57 2.52 -8.07 1.29
N GLU A 58 3.47 -8.13 2.21
CA GLU A 58 4.72 -8.87 2.01
C GLU A 58 4.42 -10.38 1.84
N PRO A 59 4.75 -10.99 0.69
CA PRO A 59 4.31 -12.34 0.36
C PRO A 59 4.98 -13.41 1.22
N LEU A 60 6.16 -13.13 1.79
CA LEU A 60 6.94 -14.10 2.56
C LEU A 60 6.17 -14.64 3.77
N TYR A 61 5.34 -13.81 4.40
CA TYR A 61 4.49 -14.22 5.53
C TYR A 61 3.34 -15.17 5.13
N TYR A 62 3.12 -15.42 3.85
CA TYR A 62 2.17 -16.43 3.38
C TYR A 62 2.84 -17.76 3.01
N ALA A 63 4.18 -17.82 2.99
CA ALA A 63 4.89 -19.03 2.65
C ALA A 63 4.84 -20.03 3.83
N PRO A 64 4.38 -21.29 3.62
CA PRO A 64 4.25 -22.28 4.69
C PRO A 64 5.54 -22.52 5.49
N PHE A 65 6.71 -22.45 4.82
CA PHE A 65 7.99 -22.70 5.47
C PHE A 65 8.31 -21.70 6.59
N TRP A 66 7.75 -20.47 6.52
CA TRP A 66 7.90 -19.45 7.57
C TRP A 66 7.35 -19.91 8.93
N TYR A 67 6.46 -20.92 8.91
CA TYR A 67 5.77 -21.46 10.07
C TYR A 67 6.15 -22.92 10.36
N ALA A 68 7.01 -23.54 9.56
CA ALA A 68 7.32 -24.97 9.64
C ALA A 68 8.58 -25.30 10.48
N GLY A 69 9.31 -24.28 10.94
CA GLY A 69 10.56 -24.44 11.67
C GLY A 69 11.70 -25.05 10.85
N VAL A 70 12.84 -25.29 11.50
CA VAL A 70 14.02 -25.89 10.84
C VAL A 70 13.87 -27.41 10.74
N SER A 71 14.43 -27.99 9.67
CA SER A 71 14.44 -29.45 9.42
C SER A 71 15.85 -29.96 9.14
N LYS A 72 16.12 -31.22 9.48
CA LYS A 72 17.34 -31.95 9.08
C LYS A 72 17.03 -33.00 8.03
N ARG A 73 18.02 -33.34 7.20
CA ARG A 73 17.93 -34.48 6.29
C ARG A 73 17.85 -35.80 7.08
N ASP A 74 16.91 -36.65 6.68
CA ASP A 74 16.72 -38.01 7.18
C ASP A 74 16.14 -38.87 6.02
N PRO A 75 16.98 -39.62 5.28
CA PRO A 75 16.52 -40.41 4.14
C PRO A 75 15.41 -41.40 4.46
N SER A 76 15.30 -41.86 5.72
CA SER A 76 14.23 -42.77 6.15
C SER A 76 12.84 -42.13 6.12
N MET A 77 12.78 -40.79 6.13
CA MET A 77 11.54 -40.01 6.07
C MET A 77 11.03 -39.80 4.65
N LYS A 78 11.82 -40.15 3.62
CA LYS A 78 11.45 -39.97 2.20
C LYS A 78 10.12 -40.63 1.85
N LYS A 79 9.77 -41.73 2.53
CA LYS A 79 8.48 -42.41 2.36
C LYS A 79 7.26 -41.60 2.83
N TYR A 80 7.45 -40.55 3.63
CA TYR A 80 6.39 -39.70 4.15
C TYR A 80 6.28 -38.37 3.43
N ASP A 81 7.41 -37.71 3.16
CA ASP A 81 7.46 -36.35 2.59
C ASP A 81 7.94 -36.31 1.13
N GLY A 82 8.37 -37.45 0.57
CA GLY A 82 8.93 -37.60 -0.77
C GLY A 82 10.39 -37.17 -0.93
N ILE A 83 10.98 -36.50 0.06
CA ILE A 83 12.30 -35.83 -0.06
C ILE A 83 13.31 -36.32 1.00
N GLY A 84 12.86 -36.66 2.22
CA GLY A 84 13.68 -37.19 3.29
C GLY A 84 14.13 -36.14 4.30
N PHE A 85 13.19 -35.43 4.91
CA PHE A 85 13.41 -34.46 5.98
C PHE A 85 12.64 -34.79 7.24
N LYS A 86 13.21 -34.38 8.38
CA LYS A 86 12.61 -34.49 9.70
C LYS A 86 12.69 -33.14 10.42
N PRO A 87 11.60 -32.64 11.03
CA PRO A 87 11.64 -31.42 11.81
C PRO A 87 12.60 -31.53 13.01
N ILE A 88 13.24 -30.42 13.36
CA ILE A 88 14.10 -30.27 14.54
C ILE A 88 13.28 -29.54 15.61
N LYS A 89 13.34 -30.02 16.86
CA LYS A 89 12.62 -29.39 17.99
C LYS A 89 13.58 -28.69 18.95
N GLU A 90 14.84 -29.10 18.92
CA GLU A 90 15.91 -28.51 19.68
C GLU A 90 16.26 -27.13 19.10
N PRO A 91 16.45 -26.10 19.94
CA PRO A 91 16.89 -24.79 19.48
C PRO A 91 18.22 -24.90 18.73
N ILE A 92 18.33 -24.21 17.59
CA ILE A 92 19.59 -24.07 16.86
C ILE A 92 20.23 -22.77 17.28
N VAL A 93 21.44 -22.85 17.85
CA VAL A 93 22.24 -21.67 18.15
C VAL A 93 23.04 -21.32 16.91
N GLU A 94 22.69 -20.20 16.31
CA GLU A 94 23.39 -19.70 15.14
C GLU A 94 24.81 -19.22 15.53
N PRO A 95 25.84 -19.48 14.69
CA PRO A 95 27.18 -18.95 14.93
C PRO A 95 27.18 -17.42 15.04
N PRO A 96 28.18 -16.82 15.70
CA PRO A 96 28.37 -15.38 15.67
C PRO A 96 28.35 -14.84 14.25
N TYR A 97 27.59 -13.76 14.02
CA TYR A 97 27.44 -13.07 12.74
C TYR A 97 26.70 -13.84 11.62
N HIS A 98 26.09 -14.99 11.90
CA HIS A 98 25.23 -15.66 10.93
C HIS A 98 23.96 -14.83 10.62
N MET A 99 23.49 -14.86 9.37
CA MET A 99 22.31 -14.08 8.94
C MET A 99 21.03 -14.46 9.70
N GLY A 100 20.95 -15.68 10.23
CA GLY A 100 19.86 -16.12 11.10
C GLY A 100 19.69 -15.25 12.35
N ASN A 101 20.76 -14.61 12.82
CA ASN A 101 20.71 -13.67 13.96
C ASN A 101 20.00 -12.35 13.63
N LEU A 102 19.67 -12.08 12.36
CA LEU A 102 18.91 -10.89 11.93
C LEU A 102 17.40 -11.16 11.84
N LEU A 103 16.97 -12.38 12.10
CA LEU A 103 15.55 -12.76 12.08
C LEU A 103 14.82 -12.27 13.33
N PRO A 104 13.48 -12.08 13.26
CA PRO A 104 12.69 -11.80 14.45
C PRO A 104 12.88 -12.86 15.54
N PRO A 105 12.80 -12.50 16.83
CA PRO A 105 12.86 -13.47 17.93
C PRO A 105 11.87 -14.61 17.73
N LYS A 106 12.32 -15.85 17.96
CA LYS A 106 11.54 -17.10 17.81
C LYS A 106 11.17 -17.50 16.38
N ALA A 107 11.70 -16.83 15.35
CA ALA A 107 11.51 -17.28 13.98
C ALA A 107 12.06 -18.71 13.79
N PHE A 108 11.28 -19.59 13.18
CA PHE A 108 11.62 -20.99 12.93
C PHE A 108 11.87 -21.89 14.16
N GLU A 109 11.57 -21.41 15.37
CA GLU A 109 11.72 -22.20 16.61
C GLU A 109 10.50 -23.08 16.91
N TYR A 110 10.71 -24.13 17.71
CA TYR A 110 9.64 -24.94 18.30
C TYR A 110 9.31 -24.41 19.71
N PRO A 111 8.03 -24.37 20.15
CA PRO A 111 6.83 -24.75 19.41
C PRO A 111 6.53 -23.83 18.25
N TYR A 112 6.08 -24.41 17.13
CA TYR A 112 5.83 -23.65 15.91
C TYR A 112 4.71 -22.63 16.13
N PRO A 113 4.78 -21.45 15.49
CA PRO A 113 3.71 -20.46 15.56
C PRO A 113 2.37 -21.06 15.16
N THR A 114 1.38 -20.97 16.05
CA THR A 114 0.00 -21.44 15.79
C THR A 114 -0.86 -20.39 15.09
N GLU A 115 -0.34 -19.18 14.96
CA GLU A 115 -0.99 -18.05 14.31
C GLU A 115 -0.08 -17.48 13.23
N ARG A 116 -0.69 -16.97 12.16
CA ARG A 116 0.05 -16.24 11.14
C ARG A 116 0.45 -14.87 11.71
N VAL A 117 1.75 -14.68 11.88
CA VAL A 117 2.32 -13.35 12.12
C VAL A 117 2.35 -12.62 10.77
N VAL A 118 1.20 -12.11 10.35
CA VAL A 118 1.15 -11.20 9.20
C VAL A 118 1.68 -9.87 9.71
N LEU A 119 2.94 -9.56 9.40
CA LEU A 119 3.39 -8.17 9.45
C LEU A 119 2.53 -7.42 8.42
N LYS A 120 1.50 -6.75 8.92
CA LYS A 120 0.55 -5.98 8.11
C LYS A 120 1.24 -4.81 7.42
N ASP A 121 2.32 -4.35 8.04
CA ASP A 121 3.10 -3.21 7.63
C ASP A 121 4.12 -3.63 6.57
N VAL A 122 4.09 -2.93 5.45
CA VAL A 122 5.11 -3.05 4.41
C VAL A 122 6.32 -2.29 4.90
N THR A 123 7.46 -2.95 4.99
CA THR A 123 8.67 -2.32 5.53
C THR A 123 9.87 -2.43 4.60
N VAL A 124 10.72 -1.42 4.67
CA VAL A 124 12.04 -1.37 4.05
C VAL A 124 13.08 -1.25 5.16
N LYS A 125 14.13 -2.08 5.08
CA LYS A 125 15.27 -2.02 5.99
C LYS A 125 16.44 -1.40 5.25
N CYS A 126 17.12 -0.46 5.88
CA CYS A 126 18.42 0.02 5.41
C CYS A 126 19.42 -1.14 5.30
N PRO A 127 20.27 -1.18 4.26
CA PRO A 127 21.24 -2.26 4.07
C PRO A 127 22.37 -2.26 5.10
N ASP A 128 22.58 -1.17 5.86
CA ASP A 128 23.54 -1.19 6.98
C ASP A 128 22.99 -2.01 8.15
N THR A 129 23.41 -3.27 8.20
CA THR A 129 22.99 -4.28 9.20
C THR A 129 23.37 -3.93 10.64
N ARG A 130 24.22 -2.93 10.88
CA ARG A 130 24.64 -2.53 12.24
C ARG A 130 23.68 -1.54 12.90
N THR A 131 23.06 -0.67 12.11
CA THR A 131 22.13 0.38 12.58
C THR A 131 20.68 0.04 12.19
N VAL A 132 20.49 -0.41 10.94
CA VAL A 132 19.20 -0.81 10.34
C VAL A 132 18.08 0.20 10.59
N ALA A 133 18.09 1.32 9.88
CA ALA A 133 16.93 2.19 9.81
C ALA A 133 15.74 1.45 9.18
N LEU A 134 14.62 1.39 9.90
CA LEU A 134 13.38 0.75 9.47
C LEU A 134 12.38 1.79 8.98
N PHE A 135 11.91 1.64 7.75
CA PHE A 135 10.86 2.45 7.16
C PHE A 135 9.60 1.60 7.07
N LYS A 136 8.51 2.12 7.63
CA LYS A 136 7.15 1.64 7.34
C LYS A 136 6.64 2.40 6.13
N LEU A 137 6.01 1.68 5.21
CA LEU A 137 5.38 2.23 4.03
C LEU A 137 3.87 1.94 4.12
N GLU A 138 3.08 2.92 3.76
CA GLU A 138 1.62 2.81 3.73
C GLU A 138 1.05 3.69 2.62
N ALA A 139 -0.07 3.25 2.05
CA ALA A 139 -0.89 4.10 1.19
C ALA A 139 -1.83 4.89 2.10
N PHE A 140 -1.78 6.23 2.01
CA PHE A 140 -2.52 7.11 2.91
C PHE A 140 -3.49 8.06 2.19
N ASP A 141 -3.25 8.34 0.90
CA ASP A 141 -4.08 9.19 0.03
C ASP A 141 -3.95 8.74 -1.44
N LEU A 142 -4.71 9.37 -2.33
CA LEU A 142 -4.62 9.27 -3.79
C LEU A 142 -3.47 10.15 -4.30
N SER A 143 -2.83 9.70 -5.37
CA SER A 143 -1.92 10.55 -6.14
C SER A 143 -2.72 11.59 -6.92
N ASP A 144 -2.48 12.87 -6.65
CA ASP A 144 -3.24 13.99 -7.24
C ASP A 144 -2.41 14.91 -8.16
N THR A 145 -1.14 14.56 -8.40
CA THR A 145 -0.21 15.29 -9.28
C THR A 145 0.33 14.43 -10.44
N GLY A 146 1.11 15.06 -11.32
CA GLY A 146 1.79 14.38 -12.43
C GLY A 146 0.85 13.57 -13.34
N TYR A 147 1.27 12.32 -13.62
CA TYR A 147 0.55 11.38 -14.48
C TYR A 147 -0.85 11.02 -13.95
N ASP A 148 -1.03 11.06 -12.62
CA ASP A 148 -2.26 10.59 -11.97
C ASP A 148 -3.36 11.67 -11.90
N THR A 149 -3.02 12.93 -12.22
CA THR A 149 -3.95 14.08 -12.21
C THR A 149 -5.30 13.80 -12.89
N PRO A 150 -5.38 13.21 -14.11
CA PRO A 150 -6.67 12.97 -14.76
C PRO A 150 -7.54 11.96 -13.99
N TYR A 151 -6.95 10.90 -13.44
CA TYR A 151 -7.65 9.87 -12.66
C TYR A 151 -8.18 10.46 -11.34
N PHE A 152 -7.35 11.25 -10.67
CA PHE A 152 -7.76 11.98 -9.46
C PHE A 152 -8.94 12.91 -9.74
N ARG A 153 -8.89 13.69 -10.83
CA ARG A 153 -10.00 14.57 -11.22
C ARG A 153 -11.28 13.76 -11.49
N ARG A 154 -11.19 12.59 -12.14
CA ARG A 154 -12.35 11.69 -12.30
C ARG A 154 -12.92 11.24 -10.96
N GLN A 155 -12.06 10.84 -10.01
CA GLN A 155 -12.48 10.44 -8.66
C GLN A 155 -13.20 11.57 -7.93
N MET A 156 -12.72 12.82 -8.05
CA MET A 156 -13.39 13.97 -7.44
C MET A 156 -14.76 14.25 -8.06
N VAL A 157 -14.92 14.11 -9.38
CA VAL A 157 -16.23 14.24 -10.04
C VAL A 157 -17.17 13.10 -9.62
N ILE A 158 -16.67 11.87 -9.51
CA ILE A 158 -17.43 10.72 -9.00
C ILE A 158 -17.94 11.00 -7.57
N LEU A 159 -17.05 11.43 -6.68
CA LEU A 159 -17.43 11.82 -5.31
C LEU A 159 -18.48 12.93 -5.32
N HIS A 160 -18.36 13.92 -6.21
CA HIS A 160 -19.35 14.98 -6.33
C HIS A 160 -20.74 14.46 -6.74
N LYS A 161 -20.84 13.58 -7.74
CA LYS A 161 -22.12 12.99 -8.18
C LYS A 161 -22.77 12.20 -7.04
N ILE A 162 -21.98 11.39 -6.33
CA ILE A 162 -22.43 10.63 -5.15
C ILE A 162 -22.89 11.56 -4.03
N SER A 163 -22.18 12.68 -3.81
CA SER A 163 -22.56 13.66 -2.78
C SER A 163 -23.88 14.36 -3.08
N GLN A 164 -24.26 14.51 -4.35
CA GLN A 164 -25.56 15.09 -4.74
C GLN A 164 -26.71 14.09 -4.59
N LYS A 165 -26.43 12.79 -4.67
CA LYS A 165 -27.42 11.71 -4.56
C LYS A 165 -26.87 10.56 -3.69
N PRO A 166 -26.80 10.74 -2.36
CA PRO A 166 -26.30 9.69 -1.47
C PRO A 166 -27.10 8.39 -1.58
N GLY A 167 -26.43 7.25 -1.61
CA GLY A 167 -27.08 5.94 -1.71
C GLY A 167 -27.42 5.50 -3.13
N LEU A 168 -26.78 6.10 -4.14
CA LEU A 168 -26.79 5.61 -5.53
C LEU A 168 -26.29 4.16 -5.59
N GLU A 169 -27.01 3.31 -6.32
CA GLU A 169 -26.55 1.95 -6.61
C GLU A 169 -25.31 2.02 -7.51
N VAL A 170 -24.25 1.29 -7.13
CA VAL A 170 -22.95 1.33 -7.82
C VAL A 170 -23.09 1.04 -9.33
N ASP A 171 -23.93 0.07 -9.70
CA ASP A 171 -24.11 -0.32 -11.11
C ASP A 171 -24.86 0.74 -11.95
N LYS A 172 -25.56 1.67 -11.30
CA LYS A 172 -26.29 2.78 -11.95
C LYS A 172 -25.48 4.07 -11.97
N LEU A 173 -24.34 4.11 -11.29
CA LEU A 173 -23.56 5.34 -11.15
C LEU A 173 -23.05 5.85 -12.50
N LEU A 174 -22.76 4.97 -13.45
CA LEU A 174 -22.33 5.35 -14.79
C LEU A 174 -23.41 6.11 -15.58
N ASP A 175 -24.69 5.90 -15.25
CA ASP A 175 -25.83 6.57 -15.89
C ASP A 175 -25.96 8.04 -15.46
N GLU A 176 -25.28 8.43 -14.38
CA GLU A 176 -25.21 9.82 -13.89
C GLU A 176 -24.24 10.70 -14.69
N PHE A 177 -23.57 10.12 -15.69
CA PHE A 177 -22.63 10.78 -16.58
C PHE A 177 -23.19 10.84 -18.01
N THR A 178 -23.08 12.02 -18.62
CA THR A 178 -23.38 12.26 -20.03
C THR A 178 -22.43 11.49 -20.95
N THR A 179 -22.77 11.33 -22.23
CA THR A 179 -21.87 10.71 -23.23
C THR A 179 -20.55 11.45 -23.31
N PHE A 180 -20.58 12.79 -23.35
CA PHE A 180 -19.36 13.63 -23.32
C PHE A 180 -18.50 13.35 -22.08
N GLU A 181 -19.09 13.31 -20.90
CA GLU A 181 -18.35 12.99 -19.66
C GLU A 181 -17.74 11.58 -19.71
N LYS A 182 -18.39 10.61 -20.35
CA LYS A 182 -17.92 9.22 -20.43
C LYS A 182 -16.83 9.01 -21.49
N GLU A 183 -16.97 9.62 -22.66
CA GLU A 183 -16.20 9.24 -23.84
C GLU A 183 -15.13 10.27 -24.22
N ASP A 184 -15.39 11.57 -24.02
CA ASP A 184 -14.55 12.64 -24.56
C ASP A 184 -13.55 13.23 -23.54
N ILE A 185 -13.73 12.94 -22.25
CA ILE A 185 -12.81 13.38 -21.20
C ILE A 185 -11.85 12.22 -20.87
N HIS A 186 -10.55 12.50 -20.76
CA HIS A 186 -9.56 11.49 -20.38
C HIS A 186 -9.49 11.29 -18.85
N PRO A 187 -9.36 10.04 -18.36
CA PRO A 187 -9.60 8.78 -19.09
C PRO A 187 -11.10 8.57 -19.35
N PRO A 188 -11.48 7.83 -20.42
CA PRO A 188 -12.86 7.44 -20.64
C PRO A 188 -13.42 6.64 -19.46
N LEU A 189 -14.66 6.95 -19.05
CA LEU A 189 -15.36 6.24 -17.98
C LEU A 189 -16.11 5.04 -18.55
N THR A 190 -15.45 3.89 -18.56
CA THR A 190 -16.10 2.59 -18.79
C THR A 190 -16.52 1.96 -17.45
N PRO A 191 -17.38 0.92 -17.43
CA PRO A 191 -17.72 0.23 -16.18
C PRO A 191 -16.51 -0.26 -15.38
N ILE A 192 -15.47 -0.75 -16.08
CA ILE A 192 -14.24 -1.24 -15.45
C ILE A 192 -13.43 -0.08 -14.86
N VAL A 193 -13.26 1.01 -15.61
CA VAL A 193 -12.53 2.19 -15.12
C VAL A 193 -13.24 2.79 -13.91
N LEU A 194 -14.56 2.94 -13.97
CA LEU A 194 -15.36 3.42 -12.85
C LEU A 194 -15.19 2.51 -11.62
N GLY A 195 -15.27 1.19 -11.80
CA GLY A 195 -15.04 0.22 -10.73
C GLY A 195 -13.69 0.39 -10.05
N THR A 196 -12.60 0.47 -10.82
CA THR A 196 -11.25 0.68 -10.27
C THR A 196 -11.13 1.98 -9.49
N LEU A 197 -11.69 3.09 -10.01
CA LEU A 197 -11.65 4.38 -9.33
C LEU A 197 -12.44 4.37 -8.03
N LEU A 198 -13.60 3.68 -7.98
CA LEU A 198 -14.39 3.50 -6.77
C LEU A 198 -13.66 2.65 -5.73
N GLU A 199 -13.01 1.57 -6.15
CA GLU A 199 -12.20 0.74 -5.25
C GLU A 199 -11.10 1.56 -4.57
N GLU A 200 -10.39 2.40 -5.33
CA GLU A 200 -9.35 3.27 -4.77
C GLU A 200 -9.92 4.27 -3.75
N LEU A 201 -11.06 4.91 -4.07
CA LEU A 201 -11.76 5.82 -3.16
C LEU A 201 -12.16 5.12 -1.86
N GLU A 202 -12.63 3.87 -1.94
CA GLU A 202 -12.98 3.06 -0.76
C GLU A 202 -11.74 2.66 0.04
N LEU A 203 -10.66 2.24 -0.62
CA LEU A 203 -9.40 1.84 0.01
C LEU A 203 -8.76 2.96 0.84
N VAL A 204 -8.86 4.21 0.41
CA VAL A 204 -8.34 5.38 1.17
C VAL A 204 -9.40 5.99 2.09
N GLY A 205 -10.60 5.41 2.15
CA GLY A 205 -11.67 5.79 3.06
C GLY A 205 -12.43 7.06 2.67
N TYR A 206 -12.40 7.48 1.40
CA TYR A 206 -13.21 8.60 0.88
C TYR A 206 -14.61 8.19 0.49
N LEU A 207 -14.79 6.92 0.13
CA LEU A 207 -16.07 6.32 -0.20
C LEU A 207 -16.31 5.11 0.69
N GLU A 208 -17.57 4.78 0.88
CA GLU A 208 -18.00 3.51 1.45
C GLU A 208 -19.12 2.90 0.62
N ILE A 209 -19.03 1.60 0.33
CA ILE A 209 -20.09 0.87 -0.36
C ILE A 209 -20.79 -0.06 0.64
N ARG A 210 -22.06 0.23 0.93
CA ARG A 210 -22.91 -0.60 1.79
C ARG A 210 -24.14 -1.04 1.02
N ASP A 211 -24.46 -2.33 1.05
CA ASP A 211 -25.62 -2.88 0.32
C ASP A 211 -25.65 -2.49 -1.18
N ARG A 212 -24.46 -2.49 -1.82
CA ARG A 212 -24.24 -2.07 -3.23
C ARG A 212 -24.55 -0.59 -3.50
N LYS A 213 -24.67 0.23 -2.46
CA LYS A 213 -24.91 1.67 -2.57
C LYS A 213 -23.69 2.46 -2.13
N ALA A 214 -23.36 3.48 -2.90
CA ALA A 214 -22.21 4.32 -2.67
C ALA A 214 -22.55 5.50 -1.76
N HIS A 215 -21.72 5.71 -0.74
CA HIS A 215 -21.84 6.78 0.24
C HIS A 215 -20.50 7.50 0.38
N ILE A 216 -20.49 8.81 0.17
CA ILE A 216 -19.30 9.61 0.48
C ILE A 216 -19.09 9.64 2.00
N THR A 217 -17.85 9.48 2.44
CA THR A 217 -17.52 9.58 3.87
C THR A 217 -17.22 11.03 4.25
N PRO A 218 -17.21 11.39 5.55
CA PRO A 218 -16.74 12.71 5.97
C PRO A 218 -15.30 13.03 5.53
N LYS A 219 -14.45 12.01 5.38
CA LYS A 219 -13.08 12.19 4.85
C LYS A 219 -13.12 12.55 3.36
N GLY A 220 -13.97 11.88 2.59
CA GLY A 220 -14.18 12.14 1.17
C GLY A 220 -14.80 13.51 0.89
N GLU A 221 -15.79 13.93 1.68
CA GLU A 221 -16.40 15.26 1.57
C GLU A 221 -15.36 16.36 1.77
N ARG A 222 -14.50 16.23 2.79
CA ARG A 222 -13.40 17.17 3.01
C ARG A 222 -12.44 17.21 1.83
N LYS A 223 -11.94 16.06 1.36
CA LYS A 223 -11.03 16.00 0.20
C LYS A 223 -11.64 16.65 -1.05
N LEU A 224 -12.93 16.39 -1.32
CA LEU A 224 -13.64 17.01 -2.45
C LEU A 224 -13.74 18.53 -2.30
N ASN A 225 -14.07 19.02 -1.11
CA ASN A 225 -14.18 20.45 -0.86
C ASN A 225 -12.81 21.14 -0.94
N ASP A 226 -11.77 20.54 -0.36
CA ASP A 226 -10.40 21.05 -0.46
C ASP A 226 -9.95 21.13 -1.92
N PHE A 227 -10.23 20.09 -2.72
CA PHE A 227 -9.97 20.11 -4.16
C PHE A 227 -10.73 21.21 -4.89
N LYS A 228 -12.02 21.43 -4.57
CA LYS A 228 -12.79 22.53 -5.18
C LYS A 228 -12.16 23.88 -4.91
N LEU A 229 -11.54 24.08 -3.74
CA LEU A 229 -10.85 25.33 -3.41
C LEU A 229 -9.57 25.55 -4.22
N THR A 230 -8.96 24.50 -4.78
CA THR A 230 -7.75 24.63 -5.61
C THR A 230 -8.05 24.97 -7.07
N LEU A 231 -9.31 24.89 -7.50
CA LEU A 231 -9.72 25.08 -8.90
C LEU A 231 -10.10 26.53 -9.21
N SER A 232 -9.79 26.95 -10.43
CA SER A 232 -10.39 28.15 -11.03
C SER A 232 -11.90 27.98 -11.25
N GLU A 233 -12.62 29.09 -11.43
CA GLU A 233 -14.07 29.03 -11.71
C GLU A 233 -14.39 28.28 -13.02
N ASP A 234 -13.59 28.49 -14.07
CA ASP A 234 -13.74 27.77 -15.33
C ASP A 234 -13.59 26.26 -15.16
N GLU A 235 -12.62 25.81 -14.34
CA GLU A 235 -12.44 24.39 -14.03
C GLU A 235 -13.59 23.83 -13.18
N LYS A 236 -14.10 24.58 -12.21
CA LYS A 236 -15.26 24.16 -11.40
C LYS A 236 -16.48 23.94 -12.28
N ILE A 237 -16.74 24.87 -13.22
CA ILE A 237 -17.83 24.75 -14.18
C ILE A 237 -17.59 23.52 -15.07
N ALA A 238 -16.39 23.36 -15.63
CA ALA A 238 -16.08 22.24 -16.51
C ALA A 238 -16.21 20.86 -15.84
N LEU A 239 -15.83 20.73 -14.56
CA LEU A 239 -15.82 19.46 -13.84
C LEU A 239 -17.14 19.13 -13.14
N PHE A 240 -17.82 20.13 -12.58
CA PHE A 240 -18.98 19.90 -11.70
C PHE A 240 -20.29 20.46 -12.23
N SER A 241 -20.26 21.22 -13.31
CA SER A 241 -21.45 21.71 -14.02
C SER A 241 -21.23 21.70 -15.53
N PRO A 242 -20.75 20.57 -16.12
CA PRO A 242 -20.49 20.52 -17.54
C PRO A 242 -21.81 20.80 -18.27
N ALA A 243 -21.80 21.80 -19.16
CA ALA A 243 -22.90 21.99 -20.09
C ALA A 243 -23.12 20.68 -20.83
N SER A 244 -24.38 20.24 -20.96
CA SER A 244 -24.75 19.20 -21.90
C SER A 244 -24.41 19.70 -23.30
N LYS A 245 -23.19 19.42 -23.76
CA LYS A 245 -22.85 19.66 -25.15
C LYS A 245 -23.57 18.61 -25.99
N PRO A 246 -24.24 19.04 -27.08
CA PRO A 246 -25.03 18.16 -27.93
C PRO A 246 -24.20 17.05 -28.56
#